data_AF-A0A819TBN4-F1
#
_entry.id   AF-A0A819TBN4-F1
#
_cell.length_a   1.000
_cell.length_b   1.000
_cell.length_c   1.000
_cell.angle_alpha   90.00
_cell.angle_beta   90.00
_cell.angle_gamma   90.00
#
_symmetry.space_group_name_H-M   'P 1'
#
loop_
_entity.id
_entity.type
_entity.pdbx_description
1 polymer ?
#
loop_
_entity_poly.entity_id
_entity_poly.type
_entity_poly.pdbx_seq_one_letter_code
_entity_poly.pdbx_strand_id
1 'polypeptide(L)'
;MFTRHSYRRTPSSIYLLFLSICGFIYLPWSTVPIIYALDHIDPQTQSIVICKTRLYISHTLGLFIRFCLVFACADRFFVTRPNVRIRSLSSIPLAIKFILIMCVICSLIAVHLPILMDIRGGVCGMFGIYKFIYAIYQTSVIGIIPPVLMSIFSVLTIRSLRERHRDNPVRTRQRDRCLTRMVFAEIIAILFDDHIIVLAI
;
A
#
# COMPACT_ATOMS: atom_id res chain seq x y z
N MET A 1 20.21 -9.33 -4.52
CA MET A 1 19.71 -8.94 -5.86
C MET A 1 19.47 -7.43 -6.04
N PHE A 2 19.55 -6.60 -4.98
CA PHE A 2 19.27 -5.14 -5.01
C PHE A 2 20.49 -4.21 -5.25
N THR A 3 21.69 -4.72 -5.48
CA THR A 3 22.94 -3.93 -5.45
C THR A 3 23.46 -3.46 -6.83
N ARG A 4 22.73 -3.64 -7.94
CA ARG A 4 23.25 -3.29 -9.28
C ARG A 4 22.93 -1.84 -9.66
N HIS A 5 23.98 -1.04 -9.86
CA HIS A 5 23.95 0.40 -10.19
C HIS A 5 23.05 0.76 -11.40
N SER A 6 22.90 -0.14 -12.37
CA SER A 6 22.04 0.07 -13.56
C SER A 6 20.53 0.09 -13.24
N TYR A 7 20.11 -0.45 -12.08
CA TYR A 7 18.70 -0.43 -11.65
C TYR A 7 18.30 0.86 -10.92
N ARG A 8 19.26 1.70 -10.49
CA ARG A 8 19.01 2.99 -9.81
C ARG A 8 18.47 4.10 -10.73
N ARG A 9 18.46 3.90 -12.06
CA ARG A 9 18.04 4.93 -13.03
C ARG A 9 16.58 4.82 -13.50
N THR A 10 15.80 3.88 -12.98
CA THR A 10 14.38 3.76 -13.35
C THR A 10 13.46 4.28 -12.25
N PRO A 11 12.42 5.08 -12.57
CA PRO A 11 11.50 5.63 -11.56
C PRO A 11 10.84 4.55 -10.71
N SER A 12 10.53 3.38 -11.28
CA SER A 12 9.98 2.22 -10.54
C SER A 12 10.82 1.76 -9.33
N SER A 13 12.14 1.99 -9.35
CA SER A 13 13.02 1.63 -8.24
C SER A 13 12.88 2.56 -7.04
N ILE A 14 12.52 3.82 -7.28
CA ILE A 14 12.31 4.83 -6.22
C ILE A 14 11.03 4.48 -5.45
N TYR A 15 9.95 4.12 -6.15
CA TYR A 15 8.71 3.65 -5.54
C TYR A 15 8.93 2.40 -4.67
N LEU A 16 9.70 1.42 -5.18
CA LEU A 16 10.02 0.20 -4.41
C LEU A 16 10.92 0.46 -3.21
N LEU A 17 11.81 1.45 -3.29
CA LEU A 17 12.67 1.83 -2.16
C LEU A 17 11.84 2.52 -1.08
N PHE A 18 10.97 3.46 -1.47
CA PHE A 18 10.04 4.13 -0.56
C PHE A 18 9.10 3.13 0.12
N LEU A 19 8.56 2.19 -0.66
CA LEU A 19 7.77 1.07 -0.15
C LEU A 19 8.51 0.28 0.94
N SER A 20 9.76 -0.12 0.69
CA SER A 20 10.54 -0.90 1.66
C SER A 20 10.76 -0.14 2.97
N ILE A 21 11.00 1.17 2.88
CA ILE A 21 11.14 2.03 4.07
C ILE A 21 9.82 2.09 4.84
N CYS A 22 8.71 2.38 4.15
CA CYS A 22 7.38 2.42 4.76
C CYS A 22 6.99 1.08 5.39
N GLY A 23 7.27 -0.04 4.71
CA GLY A 23 7.00 -1.39 5.22
C GLY A 23 7.81 -1.71 6.48
N PHE A 24 9.08 -1.32 6.52
CA PHE A 24 9.92 -1.51 7.70
C PHE A 24 9.43 -0.72 8.92
N ILE A 25 8.82 0.45 8.72
CA ILE A 25 8.21 1.26 9.79
C ILE A 25 6.84 0.69 10.19
N TYR A 26 6.03 0.28 9.21
CA TYR A 26 4.67 -0.21 9.43
C TYR A 26 4.64 -1.51 10.24
N LEU A 27 5.53 -2.46 9.95
CA LEU A 27 5.58 -3.77 10.61
C LEU A 27 5.67 -3.67 12.15
N PRO A 28 6.71 -3.05 12.74
CA PRO A 28 6.82 -2.92 14.19
C PRO A 28 5.70 -2.07 14.78
N TRP A 29 5.24 -1.03 14.07
CA TRP A 29 4.14 -0.18 14.56
C TRP A 29 2.81 -0.94 14.69
N SER A 30 2.56 -1.90 13.79
CA SER A 30 1.36 -2.73 13.81
C SER A 30 1.44 -3.89 14.80
N THR A 31 2.60 -4.57 14.89
CA THR A 31 2.75 -5.83 15.65
C THR A 31 3.07 -5.66 17.14
N VAL A 32 3.85 -4.63 17.52
CA VAL A 32 4.23 -4.38 18.92
C VAL A 32 3.03 -4.31 19.88
N PRO A 33 1.95 -3.56 19.57
CA PRO A 33 0.80 -3.47 20.48
C PRO A 33 0.03 -4.80 20.62
N ILE A 34 0.04 -5.67 19.59
CA ILE A 34 -0.63 -6.97 19.63
C ILE A 34 0.10 -7.91 20.59
N ILE A 35 1.44 -7.92 20.53
CA ILE A 35 2.27 -8.74 21.43
C ILE A 35 2.18 -8.20 22.86
N TYR A 36 2.11 -6.89 23.03
CA TYR A 36 1.99 -6.27 24.36
C TYR A 36 0.62 -6.53 25.02
N ALA A 37 -0.46 -6.56 24.22
CA ALA A 37 -1.81 -6.89 24.66
C ALA A 37 -1.97 -8.35 25.16
N LEU A 38 -1.06 -9.26 24.81
CA LEU A 38 -1.11 -10.64 25.28
C LEU A 38 -0.72 -10.80 26.75
N ASP A 39 0.10 -9.88 27.28
CA ASP A 39 0.75 -10.02 28.58
C ASP A 39 0.34 -8.93 29.58
N HIS A 40 -0.18 -7.79 29.11
CA HIS A 40 -0.53 -6.63 29.92
C HIS A 40 -1.87 -6.01 29.50
N ILE A 41 -2.53 -5.27 30.42
CA ILE A 41 -3.73 -4.47 30.12
C ILE A 41 -3.45 -3.51 28.95
N ASP A 42 -4.33 -3.50 27.95
CA ASP A 42 -4.16 -2.77 26.71
C ASP A 42 -3.89 -1.26 26.93
N PRO A 43 -2.71 -0.73 26.53
CA PRO A 43 -2.41 0.71 26.62
C PRO A 43 -3.32 1.56 25.71
N GLN A 44 -4.05 0.91 24.79
CA GLN A 44 -5.04 1.55 23.92
C GLN A 44 -6.28 2.04 24.67
N THR A 45 -6.59 1.43 25.81
CA THR A 45 -7.76 1.78 26.63
C THR A 45 -7.44 2.89 27.63
N GLN A 46 -6.14 3.09 27.89
CA GLN A 46 -5.64 4.07 28.85
C GLN A 46 -5.51 5.48 28.25
N SER A 47 -5.30 5.61 26.93
CA SER A 47 -5.26 6.92 26.28
C SER A 47 -5.86 6.96 24.88
N ILE A 48 -6.79 7.88 24.69
CA ILE A 48 -7.46 8.13 23.41
C ILE A 48 -6.50 8.61 22.32
N VAL A 49 -5.43 9.30 22.73
CA VAL A 49 -4.41 9.84 21.83
C VAL A 49 -3.59 8.71 21.19
N ILE A 50 -3.16 7.70 21.97
CA ILE A 50 -2.38 6.58 21.45
C ILE A 50 -3.24 5.74 20.50
N CYS A 51 -4.49 5.49 20.85
CA CYS A 51 -5.36 4.74 19.96
C CYS A 51 -5.62 5.47 18.63
N LYS A 52 -5.92 6.77 18.67
CA LYS A 52 -6.17 7.59 17.47
C LYS A 52 -4.94 7.66 16.57
N THR A 53 -3.77 7.94 17.14
CA THR A 53 -2.51 8.06 16.40
C THR A 53 -2.08 6.72 15.81
N ARG A 54 -2.25 5.61 16.52
CA ARG A 54 -1.96 4.26 16.00
C ARG A 54 -2.78 3.96 14.76
N LEU A 55 -4.11 4.09 14.83
CA LEU A 55 -4.97 3.76 13.69
C LEU A 55 -4.70 4.68 12.49
N TYR A 56 -4.51 5.97 12.75
CA TYR A 56 -4.17 6.96 11.72
C TYR A 56 -2.85 6.59 11.00
N ILE A 57 -1.78 6.31 11.75
CA ILE A 57 -0.47 5.98 11.21
C ILE A 57 -0.54 4.68 10.42
N SER A 58 -1.10 3.61 10.99
CA SER A 58 -1.22 2.31 10.32
C SER A 58 -2.03 2.40 9.03
N HIS A 59 -3.19 3.07 9.06
CA HIS A 59 -4.04 3.26 7.88
C HIS A 59 -3.32 4.05 6.79
N THR A 60 -2.68 5.15 7.17
CA THR A 60 -1.93 6.02 6.25
C THR A 60 -0.77 5.28 5.60
N LEU A 61 0.07 4.61 6.38
CA LEU A 61 1.20 3.80 5.88
C LEU A 61 0.74 2.63 5.01
N GLY A 62 -0.35 1.95 5.38
CA GLY A 62 -0.95 0.89 4.57
C GLY A 62 -1.41 1.40 3.20
N LEU A 63 -2.05 2.56 3.16
CA LEU A 63 -2.48 3.22 1.93
C LEU A 63 -1.27 3.60 1.05
N PHE A 64 -0.21 4.15 1.67
CA PHE A 64 1.04 4.49 0.99
C PHE A 64 1.68 3.31 0.27
N ILE A 65 1.81 2.19 0.98
CA ILE A 65 2.43 0.96 0.48
C ILE A 65 1.70 0.51 -0.80
N ARG A 66 0.36 0.43 -0.74
CA ARG A 66 -0.50 -0.02 -1.85
C ARG A 66 -0.41 0.90 -3.06
N PHE A 67 -0.52 2.21 -2.86
CA PHE A 67 -0.45 3.17 -3.96
C PHE A 67 0.94 3.22 -4.60
N CYS A 68 2.02 3.17 -3.82
CA CYS A 68 3.39 3.11 -4.36
C CYS A 68 3.57 1.90 -5.28
N LEU A 69 2.92 0.80 -4.94
CA LEU A 69 2.91 -0.43 -5.71
C LEU A 69 2.13 -0.32 -7.01
N VAL A 70 0.94 0.28 -6.98
CA VAL A 70 0.15 0.62 -8.17
C VAL A 70 0.96 1.53 -9.11
N PHE A 71 1.57 2.60 -8.58
CA PHE A 71 2.38 3.52 -9.38
C PHE A 71 3.62 2.84 -9.96
N ALA A 72 4.30 1.99 -9.20
CA ALA A 72 5.43 1.20 -9.72
C ALA A 72 5.02 0.32 -10.91
N CYS A 73 3.79 -0.22 -10.90
CA CYS A 73 3.23 -0.98 -12.02
C CYS A 73 2.86 -0.07 -13.20
N ALA A 74 2.24 1.09 -12.94
CA ALA A 74 1.88 2.06 -13.96
C ALA A 74 3.11 2.65 -14.68
N ASP A 75 4.15 3.05 -13.94
CA ASP A 75 5.43 3.50 -14.52
C ASP A 75 6.04 2.44 -15.44
N ARG A 76 6.03 1.16 -15.01
CA ARG A 76 6.51 0.05 -15.85
C ARG A 76 5.70 -0.12 -17.11
N PHE A 77 4.38 0.09 -17.06
CA PHE A 77 3.53 0.09 -18.24
C PHE A 77 3.92 1.22 -19.21
N PHE A 78 4.11 2.44 -18.70
CA PHE A 78 4.50 3.59 -19.53
C PHE A 78 5.87 3.43 -20.19
N VAL A 79 6.85 2.87 -19.47
CA VAL A 79 8.20 2.58 -20.03
C VAL A 79 8.16 1.54 -21.14
N THR A 80 7.21 0.60 -21.08
CA THR A 80 7.12 -0.49 -22.04
C THR A 80 6.54 -0.02 -23.38
N ARG A 81 5.69 1.02 -23.39
CA ARG A 81 5.07 1.56 -24.60
C ARG A 81 6.13 2.17 -25.56
N PRO A 82 5.95 2.03 -26.89
CA PRO A 82 6.90 2.54 -27.88
C PRO A 82 6.82 4.06 -28.09
N ASN A 83 5.73 4.70 -27.67
CA ASN A 83 5.51 6.13 -27.90
C ASN A 83 6.43 6.99 -27.00
N VAL A 84 7.25 7.84 -27.62
CA VAL A 84 8.24 8.71 -26.95
C VAL A 84 7.60 9.68 -25.96
N ARG A 85 6.40 10.20 -26.25
CA ARG A 85 5.64 11.06 -25.33
C ARG A 85 5.17 10.34 -24.06
N ILE A 86 4.82 9.07 -24.18
CA ILE A 86 4.38 8.25 -23.04
C ILE A 86 5.60 7.84 -22.21
N ARG A 87 6.73 7.58 -22.88
CA ARG A 87 8.01 7.26 -22.23
C ARG A 87 8.59 8.45 -21.46
N SER A 88 8.42 9.69 -21.94
CA SER A 88 8.87 10.88 -21.21
C SER A 88 8.04 11.17 -19.96
N LEU A 89 6.82 10.62 -19.86
CA LEU A 89 6.00 10.70 -18.65
C LEU A 89 6.63 9.91 -17.48
N SER A 90 7.35 8.83 -17.78
CA SER A 90 8.11 8.04 -16.80
C SER A 90 9.45 8.72 -16.44
N SER A 91 9.38 9.98 -16.03
CA SER A 91 10.53 10.76 -15.57
C SER A 91 10.63 10.73 -14.05
N ILE A 92 11.83 10.50 -13.52
CA ILE A 92 12.13 10.52 -12.07
C ILE A 92 11.55 11.75 -11.34
N PRO A 93 11.70 13.00 -11.84
CA PRO A 93 11.13 14.17 -11.15
C PRO A 93 9.60 14.14 -11.11
N LEU A 94 8.95 13.61 -12.16
CA LEU A 94 7.50 13.49 -12.19
C LEU A 94 7.02 12.41 -11.20
N ALA A 95 7.75 11.30 -11.12
CA ALA A 95 7.48 10.24 -10.17
C ALA A 95 7.51 10.73 -8.72
N ILE A 96 8.54 11.52 -8.35
CA ILE A 96 8.65 12.13 -7.02
C ILE A 96 7.47 13.09 -6.76
N LYS A 97 7.07 13.88 -7.77
CA LYS A 97 5.93 14.79 -7.66
C LYS A 97 4.62 14.03 -7.40
N PHE A 98 4.41 12.89 -8.08
CA PHE A 98 3.27 12.01 -7.84
C PHE A 98 3.29 11.39 -6.44
N ILE A 99 4.44 10.93 -5.94
CA ILE A 99 4.57 10.42 -4.57
C ILE A 99 4.17 11.50 -3.55
N LEU A 100 4.65 12.73 -3.75
CA LEU A 100 4.36 13.84 -2.83
C LEU A 100 2.88 14.22 -2.86
N ILE A 101 2.26 14.33 -4.04
CA ILE A 101 0.82 14.59 -4.17
C ILE A 101 0.01 13.49 -3.50
N MET A 102 0.36 12.22 -3.73
CA MET A 102 -0.31 11.09 -3.11
C MET A 102 -0.13 11.08 -1.60
N CYS A 103 1.01 11.57 -1.10
CA CYS A 103 1.26 11.71 0.32
C CYS A 103 0.32 12.70 1.00
N VAL A 104 0.10 13.84 0.35
CA VAL A 104 -0.87 14.82 0.82
C VAL A 104 -2.29 14.27 0.76
N ILE A 105 -2.69 13.62 -0.35
CA ILE A 105 -4.04 13.06 -0.52
C ILE A 105 -4.31 11.94 0.50
N CYS A 106 -3.39 10.99 0.66
CA CYS A 106 -3.54 9.87 1.60
C CYS A 106 -3.66 10.37 3.04
N SER A 107 -2.85 11.37 3.41
CA SER A 107 -2.92 11.98 4.74
C SER A 107 -4.25 12.71 4.95
N LEU A 108 -4.71 13.48 3.96
CA LEU A 108 -5.97 14.21 4.02
C LEU A 108 -7.18 13.26 4.12
N ILE A 109 -7.15 12.15 3.37
CA ILE A 109 -8.13 11.08 3.52
C ILE A 109 -8.02 10.52 4.93
N ALA A 110 -6.85 10.14 5.43
CA ALA A 110 -6.73 9.52 6.76
C ALA A 110 -7.18 10.41 7.93
N VAL A 111 -7.27 11.74 7.79
CA VAL A 111 -7.70 12.67 8.84
C VAL A 111 -9.13 12.39 9.34
N HIS A 112 -10.01 11.75 8.55
CA HIS A 112 -11.35 11.41 9.04
C HIS A 112 -11.31 10.37 10.18
N LEU A 113 -10.30 9.48 10.21
CA LEU A 113 -10.18 8.43 11.23
C LEU A 113 -10.07 9.00 12.66
N PRO A 114 -9.09 9.88 13.00
CA PRO A 114 -8.97 10.38 14.37
C PRO A 114 -10.16 11.23 14.83
N ILE A 115 -10.96 11.79 13.91
CA ILE A 115 -12.14 12.59 14.26
C ILE A 115 -13.29 11.68 14.73
N LEU A 116 -13.45 10.51 14.09
CA LEU A 116 -14.60 9.61 14.28
C LEU A 116 -14.37 8.49 15.30
N MET A 117 -13.14 8.32 15.77
CA MET A 117 -12.80 7.34 16.80
C MET A 117 -13.17 7.86 18.19
N ASP A 118 -13.81 7.01 18.99
CA ASP A 118 -14.23 7.30 20.35
C ASP A 118 -13.87 6.11 21.27
N ILE A 119 -13.78 6.35 22.58
CA ILE A 119 -13.59 5.26 23.56
C ILE A 119 -14.93 5.06 24.28
N ARG A 120 -15.54 3.88 24.09
CA ARG A 120 -16.70 3.46 24.88
C ARG A 120 -16.45 2.09 25.47
N GLY A 121 -16.70 1.96 26.78
CA GLY A 121 -16.60 0.68 27.49
C GLY A 121 -15.18 0.10 27.60
N GLY A 122 -14.15 0.95 27.59
CA GLY A 122 -12.77 0.47 27.62
C GLY A 122 -12.34 -0.21 26.33
N VAL A 123 -13.00 0.07 25.20
CA VAL A 123 -12.58 -0.39 23.88
C VAL A 123 -12.44 0.84 22.98
N CYS A 124 -11.37 0.88 22.21
CA CYS A 124 -11.14 1.97 21.28
C CYS A 124 -11.54 1.55 19.87
N GLY A 125 -12.63 2.12 19.37
CA GLY A 125 -13.20 1.71 18.09
C GLY A 125 -14.25 2.69 17.57
N MET A 126 -14.84 2.33 16.43
CA MET A 126 -15.96 3.07 15.86
C MET A 126 -17.27 2.41 16.31
N PHE A 127 -18.20 3.20 16.83
CA PHE A 127 -19.47 2.70 17.36
C PHE A 127 -20.65 3.05 16.44
N GLY A 128 -21.62 2.13 16.35
CA GLY A 128 -22.88 2.34 15.62
C GLY A 128 -22.81 2.10 14.12
N ILE A 129 -23.71 2.74 13.37
CA ILE A 129 -23.90 2.56 11.92
C ILE A 129 -22.65 2.97 11.12
N TYR A 130 -21.85 3.89 11.65
CA TYR A 130 -20.63 4.37 11.02
C TYR A 130 -19.58 3.26 10.83
N LYS A 131 -19.51 2.28 11.75
CA LYS A 131 -18.65 1.09 11.63
C LYS A 131 -18.90 0.34 10.32
N PHE A 132 -20.18 0.12 10.00
CA PHE A 132 -20.58 -0.61 8.79
C PHE A 132 -20.25 0.17 7.52
N ILE A 133 -20.51 1.48 7.51
CA ILE A 133 -20.19 2.34 6.37
C ILE A 133 -18.67 2.38 6.14
N TYR A 134 -17.89 2.52 7.21
CA TYR A 134 -16.44 2.53 7.14
C TYR A 134 -15.87 1.18 6.67
N ALA A 135 -16.40 0.06 7.16
CA ALA A 135 -15.99 -1.27 6.70
C ALA A 135 -16.25 -1.44 5.19
N ILE A 136 -17.42 -1.06 4.70
CA ILE A 136 -17.75 -1.11 3.27
C ILE A 136 -16.80 -0.23 2.46
N TYR A 137 -16.53 1.00 2.93
CA TYR A 137 -15.59 1.91 2.29
C TYR A 137 -14.18 1.32 2.24
N GLN A 138 -13.69 0.78 3.35
CA GLN A 138 -12.36 0.19 3.46
C GLN A 138 -12.22 -1.03 2.55
N THR A 139 -13.15 -1.99 2.61
CA THR A 139 -13.10 -3.17 1.75
C THR A 139 -13.17 -2.78 0.27
N SER A 140 -14.01 -1.82 -0.10
CA SER A 140 -14.17 -1.42 -1.50
C SER A 140 -12.96 -0.64 -2.01
N VAL A 141 -12.63 0.47 -1.35
CA VAL A 141 -11.64 1.44 -1.83
C VAL A 141 -10.22 0.98 -1.57
N ILE A 142 -9.99 0.26 -0.47
CA ILE A 142 -8.66 -0.11 -0.03
C ILE A 142 -8.41 -1.61 -0.32
N GLY A 143 -9.44 -2.45 -0.24
CA GLY A 143 -9.36 -3.89 -0.52
C GLY A 143 -9.49 -4.27 -2.00
N ILE A 144 -10.35 -3.61 -2.79
CA ILE A 144 -10.64 -4.03 -4.19
C ILE A 144 -9.92 -3.15 -5.22
N ILE A 145 -9.97 -1.83 -5.08
CA ILE A 145 -9.44 -0.91 -6.11
C ILE A 145 -7.93 -1.11 -6.36
N PRO A 146 -7.04 -1.14 -5.35
CA PRO A 146 -5.60 -1.31 -5.58
C PRO A 146 -5.23 -2.62 -6.29
N PRO A 147 -5.69 -3.82 -5.88
CA PRO A 147 -5.34 -5.05 -6.58
C PRO A 147 -5.94 -5.13 -7.99
N VAL A 148 -7.14 -4.57 -8.22
CA VAL A 148 -7.71 -4.48 -9.57
C VAL A 148 -6.84 -3.61 -10.48
N LEU A 149 -6.44 -2.42 -10.02
CA LEU A 149 -5.54 -1.55 -10.78
C LEU A 149 -4.18 -2.22 -11.04
N MET A 150 -3.59 -2.84 -10.02
CA MET A 150 -2.32 -3.57 -10.18
C MET A 150 -2.43 -4.72 -11.17
N SER A 151 -3.52 -5.49 -11.12
CA SER A 151 -3.78 -6.59 -12.05
C SER A 151 -3.88 -6.07 -13.48
N ILE A 152 -4.67 -5.01 -13.71
CA ILE A 152 -4.81 -4.36 -15.02
C ILE A 152 -3.44 -3.90 -15.54
N PHE A 153 -2.70 -3.09 -14.77
CA PHE A 153 -1.40 -2.57 -15.19
C PHE A 153 -0.37 -3.67 -15.40
N SER A 154 -0.41 -4.75 -14.62
CA SER A 154 0.46 -5.91 -14.77
C SER A 154 0.17 -6.64 -16.08
N VAL A 155 -1.09 -6.99 -16.36
CA VAL A 155 -1.51 -7.64 -17.61
C VAL A 155 -1.17 -6.79 -18.83
N LEU A 156 -1.43 -5.48 -18.77
CA LEU A 156 -1.10 -4.54 -19.84
C LEU A 156 0.42 -4.47 -20.08
N THR A 157 1.22 -4.48 -19.01
CA THR A 157 2.68 -4.52 -19.10
C THR A 157 3.17 -5.82 -19.75
N ILE A 158 2.58 -6.97 -19.39
CA ILE A 158 2.92 -8.28 -19.97
C ILE A 158 2.58 -8.31 -21.45
N ARG A 159 1.40 -7.85 -21.86
CA ARG A 159 0.99 -7.80 -23.28
C ARG A 159 1.95 -6.96 -24.11
N SER A 160 2.24 -5.75 -23.64
CA SER A 160 3.17 -4.81 -24.30
C SER A 160 4.61 -5.36 -24.36
N LEU A 161 5.06 -6.08 -23.33
CA LEU A 161 6.36 -6.76 -23.35
C LEU A 161 6.38 -7.96 -24.30
N ARG A 162 5.28 -8.73 -24.38
CA ARG A 162 5.16 -9.91 -25.25
C ARG A 162 5.22 -9.53 -26.72
N GLU A 163 4.62 -8.40 -27.09
CA GLU A 163 4.69 -7.82 -28.43
C GLU A 163 6.11 -7.38 -28.80
N ARG A 164 6.90 -6.91 -27.82
CA ARG A 164 8.23 -6.31 -28.05
C ARG A 164 9.41 -7.25 -27.83
N HIS A 165 9.24 -8.34 -27.09
CA HIS A 165 10.29 -9.28 -26.71
C HIS A 165 9.80 -10.72 -26.86
N ARG A 166 9.70 -11.18 -28.11
CA ARG A 166 9.59 -12.61 -28.43
C ARG A 166 10.89 -13.38 -28.09
N ASP A 167 12.01 -12.67 -27.93
CA ASP A 167 13.36 -13.23 -27.73
C ASP A 167 13.83 -13.44 -26.28
N ASN A 168 13.15 -12.91 -25.24
CA ASN A 168 13.68 -13.05 -23.86
C ASN A 168 12.61 -13.34 -22.78
N PRO A 169 11.95 -14.51 -22.84
CA PRO A 169 10.84 -14.88 -21.96
C PRO A 169 11.23 -15.07 -20.48
N VAL A 170 12.51 -15.34 -20.20
CA VAL A 170 13.02 -15.66 -18.86
C VAL A 170 12.87 -14.46 -17.90
N ARG A 171 13.24 -13.26 -18.35
CA ARG A 171 13.20 -12.05 -17.53
C ARG A 171 11.76 -11.59 -17.24
N THR A 172 10.84 -11.81 -18.17
CA THR A 172 9.41 -11.52 -18.00
C THR A 172 8.80 -12.46 -16.95
N ARG A 173 9.09 -13.76 -17.04
CA ARG A 173 8.55 -14.78 -16.11
C ARG A 173 9.02 -14.58 -14.67
N GLN A 174 10.27 -14.16 -14.46
CA GLN A 174 10.80 -13.86 -13.12
C GLN A 174 10.13 -12.63 -12.51
N ARG A 175 9.79 -11.63 -13.34
CA ARG A 175 9.17 -10.39 -12.90
C ARG A 175 7.71 -10.58 -12.52
N ASP A 176 6.98 -11.40 -13.28
CA ASP A 176 5.61 -11.82 -12.92
C ASP A 176 5.59 -12.53 -11.57
N ARG A 177 6.48 -13.50 -11.35
CA ARG A 177 6.55 -14.19 -10.05
C ARG A 177 6.80 -13.23 -8.88
N CYS A 178 7.60 -12.20 -9.07
CA CYS A 178 7.86 -11.20 -8.03
C CYS A 178 6.62 -10.33 -7.76
N LEU A 179 5.97 -9.81 -8.81
CA LEU A 179 4.75 -9.01 -8.68
C LEU A 179 3.60 -9.82 -8.09
N THR A 180 3.40 -11.05 -8.56
CA THR A 180 2.39 -11.95 -8.01
C THR A 180 2.65 -12.24 -6.54
N ARG A 181 3.90 -12.56 -6.14
CA ARG A 181 4.23 -12.75 -4.70
C ARG A 181 3.96 -11.50 -3.87
N MET A 182 4.18 -10.33 -4.44
CA MET A 182 3.96 -9.05 -3.78
C MET A 182 2.46 -8.77 -3.56
N VAL A 183 1.64 -8.97 -4.60
CA VAL A 183 0.17 -8.87 -4.52
C VAL A 183 -0.39 -9.92 -3.55
N PHE A 184 0.13 -11.16 -3.57
CA PHE A 184 -0.26 -12.18 -2.60
C PHE A 184 0.09 -11.77 -1.17
N ALA A 185 1.28 -11.22 -0.94
CA ALA A 185 1.66 -10.71 0.37
C ALA A 185 0.76 -9.52 0.80
N GLU A 186 0.37 -8.66 -0.13
CA GLU A 186 -0.60 -7.60 0.14
C GLU A 186 -1.98 -8.14 0.49
N ILE A 187 -2.50 -9.13 -0.25
CA ILE A 187 -3.80 -9.75 0.05
C ILE A 187 -3.77 -10.41 1.43
N ILE A 188 -2.67 -11.10 1.78
CA ILE A 188 -2.50 -11.67 3.12
C ILE A 188 -2.48 -10.54 4.16
N ALA A 189 -1.74 -9.46 3.92
CA ALA A 189 -1.71 -8.31 4.83
C ALA A 189 -3.09 -7.65 4.99
N ILE A 190 -3.90 -7.58 3.91
CA ILE A 190 -5.29 -7.10 3.94
C ILE A 190 -6.13 -8.00 4.84
N LEU A 191 -6.08 -9.31 4.63
CA LEU A 191 -6.86 -10.27 5.44
C LEU A 191 -6.48 -10.20 6.92
N PHE A 192 -5.19 -10.03 7.24
CA PHE A 192 -4.74 -9.84 8.62
C PHE A 192 -5.21 -8.51 9.21
N ASP A 193 -5.15 -7.41 8.45
CA ASP A 193 -5.60 -6.08 8.88
C ASP A 193 -7.13 -6.06 9.07
N ASP A 194 -7.92 -6.62 8.14
CA ASP A 194 -9.36 -6.79 8.27
C ASP A 194 -9.72 -7.66 9.49
N HIS A 195 -9.00 -8.76 9.74
CA HIS A 195 -9.27 -9.61 10.91
C HIS A 195 -8.94 -8.89 12.23
N ILE A 196 -7.87 -8.11 12.28
CA ILE A 196 -7.50 -7.30 13.46
C ILE A 196 -8.53 -6.18 13.67
N ILE A 197 -8.97 -5.53 12.61
CA ILE A 197 -10.00 -4.49 12.66
C ILE A 197 -11.32 -5.07 13.13
N VAL A 198 -11.74 -6.23 12.62
CA VAL A 198 -12.96 -6.92 13.09
C VAL A 198 -12.84 -7.36 14.55
N LEU A 199 -11.65 -7.74 15.02
CA LEU A 199 -11.43 -8.09 16.44
C LEU A 199 -11.42 -6.86 17.36
N ALA A 200 -10.97 -5.71 16.85
CA ALA A 200 -10.83 -4.47 17.61
C ALA A 200 -12.12 -3.64 17.70
N ILE A 201 -13.16 -3.99 16.94
CA ILE A 201 -14.46 -3.31 16.94
C ILE A 201 -15.58 -4.26 17.36
#